data_AF-A0A497DZ69-F1
#
_entry.id   AF-A0A497DZ69-F1
#
_cell.length_a   1.000
_cell.length_b   1.000
_cell.length_c   1.000
_cell.angle_alpha   90.00
_cell.angle_beta   90.00
_cell.angle_gamma   90.00
#
_symmetry.space_group_name_H-M   'P 1'
#
loop_
_entity.id
_entity.type
_entity.pdbx_description
1 polymer ?
#
loop_
_entity_poly.entity_id
_entity_poly.type
_entity_poly.pdbx_seq_one_letter_code
_entity_poly.pdbx_strand_id
1 'polypeptide(L)'
;LSQAARRILDEAGLKDTMIFASGAFDEYKIQQILAKGAEVNSFGVGTKMGVSADAPYLDMAYKLVQYNGRPVLKLSPGKMTLAGEKQVFRFYNQEGQMARDILGLRSEQFEGGELLLEKFMSQGKITQALPSLVEIRERFLDEFATLDEPYKEISSHPPRFPVDYSPALQKLQQETIRQVREKELGES
;
A
#
# COMPACT_ATOMS: atom_id res chain seq x y z
N LEU A 1 -14.76 31.92 -8.22
CA LEU A 1 -13.57 32.78 -8.46
C LEU A 1 -12.85 32.38 -9.74
N SER A 2 -12.40 31.13 -9.89
CA SER A 2 -11.70 30.68 -11.10
C SER A 2 -12.50 30.90 -12.39
N GLN A 3 -13.81 30.59 -12.39
CA GLN A 3 -14.69 30.86 -13.54
C GLN A 3 -14.75 32.34 -13.94
N ALA A 4 -14.78 33.25 -12.96
CA ALA A 4 -14.77 34.69 -13.22
C ALA A 4 -13.41 35.13 -13.78
N ALA A 5 -12.31 34.61 -13.21
CA ALA A 5 -10.96 34.88 -13.71
C ALA A 5 -10.77 34.37 -15.14
N ARG A 6 -11.25 33.17 -15.45
CA ARG A 6 -11.23 32.59 -16.80
C ARG A 6 -12.00 33.44 -17.79
N ARG A 7 -13.22 33.85 -17.45
CA ARG A 7 -14.04 34.76 -18.26
C ARG A 7 -13.30 36.07 -18.58
N ILE A 8 -12.69 36.71 -17.58
CA ILE A 8 -11.92 37.96 -17.78
C ILE A 8 -10.75 37.75 -18.74
N LEU A 9 -10.00 36.65 -18.55
CA LEU A 9 -8.89 36.32 -19.44
C LEU A 9 -9.37 36.05 -20.88
N ASP A 10 -10.48 35.35 -21.04
CA ASP A 10 -11.03 35.00 -22.36
C ASP A 10 -11.59 36.21 -23.10
N GLU A 11 -12.29 37.11 -22.39
CA GLU A 11 -12.76 38.40 -22.92
C GLU A 11 -11.58 39.29 -23.35
N ALA A 12 -10.43 39.18 -22.70
CA ALA A 12 -9.19 39.84 -23.08
C ALA A 12 -8.38 39.10 -24.18
N GLY A 13 -8.87 37.97 -24.69
CA GLY A 13 -8.19 37.16 -25.70
C GLY A 13 -7.03 36.30 -25.17
N LEU A 14 -6.83 36.22 -23.85
CA LEU A 14 -5.74 35.51 -23.16
C LEU A 14 -6.12 34.05 -22.83
N LYS A 15 -6.59 33.30 -23.82
CA LYS A 15 -7.13 31.93 -23.62
C LYS A 15 -6.08 30.92 -23.15
N ASP A 16 -4.82 31.12 -23.52
CA ASP A 16 -3.70 30.23 -23.17
C ASP A 16 -3.15 30.46 -21.75
N THR A 17 -3.56 31.55 -21.08
CA THR A 17 -3.11 31.87 -19.72
C THR A 17 -3.67 30.85 -18.74
N MET A 18 -2.79 30.10 -18.06
CA MET A 18 -3.19 29.11 -17.06
C MET A 18 -3.63 29.75 -15.74
N ILE A 19 -4.61 29.13 -15.09
CA ILE A 19 -5.05 29.43 -13.73
C ILE A 19 -4.47 28.38 -12.78
N PHE A 20 -3.58 28.83 -11.90
CA PHE A 20 -2.99 28.00 -10.83
C PHE A 20 -3.66 28.31 -9.49
N ALA A 21 -4.13 27.30 -8.77
CA ALA A 21 -4.77 27.47 -7.47
C ALA A 21 -3.97 26.80 -6.35
N SER A 22 -3.68 27.53 -5.29
CA SER A 22 -3.10 27.00 -4.04
C SER A 22 -3.89 27.49 -2.83
N GLY A 23 -3.84 26.75 -1.72
CA GLY A 23 -4.46 27.17 -0.46
C GLY A 23 -5.27 26.07 0.21
N ALA A 24 -4.60 25.34 1.12
CA ALA A 24 -5.19 24.27 1.93
C ALA A 24 -6.00 23.25 1.10
N PHE A 25 -5.48 22.87 -0.09
CA PHE A 25 -6.04 21.81 -0.90
C PHE A 25 -5.68 20.43 -0.34
N ASP A 26 -6.61 19.51 -0.56
CA ASP A 26 -6.53 18.05 -0.47
C ASP A 26 -7.39 17.48 -1.61
N GLU A 27 -7.37 16.17 -1.79
CA GLU A 27 -8.13 15.44 -2.79
C GLU A 27 -9.64 15.72 -2.71
N TYR A 28 -10.20 15.82 -1.50
CA TYR A 28 -11.63 16.08 -1.30
C TYR A 28 -12.03 17.49 -1.75
N LYS A 29 -11.26 18.50 -1.39
CA LYS A 29 -11.50 19.89 -1.80
C LYS A 29 -11.31 20.05 -3.31
N ILE A 30 -10.28 19.42 -3.89
CA ILE A 30 -10.06 19.41 -5.35
C ILE A 30 -11.26 18.79 -6.05
N GLN A 31 -11.70 17.60 -5.65
CA GLN A 31 -12.88 16.94 -6.20
C GLN A 31 -14.12 17.84 -6.11
N GLN A 32 -14.37 18.45 -4.95
CA GLN A 32 -15.53 19.30 -4.72
C GLN A 32 -15.56 20.53 -5.65
N ILE A 33 -14.43 21.21 -5.86
CA ILE A 33 -14.41 22.41 -6.71
C ILE A 33 -14.49 22.06 -8.19
N LEU A 34 -13.89 20.94 -8.61
CA LEU A 34 -13.99 20.46 -9.98
C LEU A 34 -15.43 20.07 -10.31
N ALA A 35 -16.13 19.38 -9.39
CA ALA A 35 -17.55 19.07 -9.53
C ALA A 35 -18.46 20.33 -9.62
N LYS A 36 -18.01 21.47 -9.07
CA LYS A 36 -18.68 22.77 -9.19
C LYS A 36 -18.30 23.54 -10.46
N GLY A 37 -17.53 22.96 -11.37
CA GLY A 37 -17.10 23.56 -12.63
C GLY A 37 -15.94 24.55 -12.47
N ALA A 38 -15.07 24.39 -11.48
CA ALA A 38 -13.91 25.27 -11.34
C ALA A 38 -12.97 25.19 -12.56
N GLU A 39 -12.68 26.34 -13.15
CA GLU A 39 -11.76 26.46 -14.30
C GLU A 39 -10.32 26.70 -13.80
N VAL A 40 -9.67 25.64 -13.34
CA VAL A 40 -8.29 25.66 -12.81
C VAL A 40 -7.45 24.65 -13.59
N ASN A 41 -6.24 25.04 -14.01
CA ASN A 41 -5.34 24.18 -14.78
C ASN A 41 -4.38 23.38 -13.88
N SER A 42 -4.08 23.86 -12.68
CA SER A 42 -3.09 23.23 -11.79
C SER A 42 -3.35 23.58 -10.33
N PHE A 43 -3.00 22.64 -9.44
CA PHE A 43 -3.17 22.77 -7.99
C PHE A 43 -1.84 22.75 -7.25
N GLY A 44 -1.63 23.72 -6.37
CA GLY A 44 -0.59 23.69 -5.35
C GLY A 44 -1.13 23.07 -4.06
N VAL A 45 -0.67 21.85 -3.76
CA VAL A 45 -1.00 21.12 -2.53
C VAL A 45 0.22 21.14 -1.61
N GLY A 46 0.05 21.65 -0.40
CA GLY A 46 1.14 21.88 0.56
C GLY A 46 0.91 21.14 1.86
N THR A 47 0.59 21.88 2.93
CA THR A 47 0.53 21.40 4.32
C THR A 47 -0.19 20.06 4.49
N LYS A 48 -1.39 19.88 3.92
CA LYS A 48 -2.18 18.65 4.11
C LYS A 48 -1.49 17.40 3.57
N MET A 49 -0.84 17.50 2.40
CA MET A 49 -0.05 16.42 1.83
C MET A 49 1.28 16.23 2.57
N GLY A 50 1.98 17.33 2.87
CA GLY A 50 3.31 17.27 3.48
C GLY A 50 3.34 16.69 4.90
N VAL A 51 2.23 16.76 5.64
CA VAL A 51 2.11 16.20 6.99
C VAL A 51 1.15 15.03 7.08
N SER A 52 0.60 14.55 5.95
CA SER A 52 -0.48 13.55 5.91
C SER A 52 -1.59 13.87 6.93
N ALA A 53 -2.22 15.03 6.80
CA ALA A 53 -3.00 15.65 7.87
C ALA A 53 -4.18 14.79 8.41
N ASP A 54 -4.69 13.88 7.60
CA ASP A 54 -5.76 12.92 7.92
C ASP A 54 -5.23 11.60 8.53
N ALA A 55 -4.03 11.19 8.13
CA ALA A 55 -3.32 9.99 8.64
C ALA A 55 -1.82 10.28 8.87
N PRO A 56 -1.45 11.02 9.92
CA PRO A 56 -0.10 11.59 10.08
C PRO A 56 0.98 10.58 10.50
N TYR A 57 0.63 9.29 10.59
CA TYR A 57 1.54 8.21 10.89
C TYR A 57 1.09 6.91 10.24
N LEU A 58 2.05 6.04 9.95
CA LEU A 58 1.80 4.67 9.53
C LEU A 58 2.05 3.73 10.71
N ASP A 59 1.06 2.94 11.11
CA ASP A 59 1.17 1.97 12.22
C ASP A 59 1.94 0.72 11.79
N MET A 60 3.26 0.85 11.62
CA MET A 60 4.17 -0.26 11.30
C MET A 60 4.78 -0.86 12.57
N ALA A 61 4.96 -2.19 12.56
CA ALA A 61 5.67 -2.89 13.62
C ALA A 61 6.74 -3.83 13.07
N TYR A 62 7.92 -3.82 13.71
CA TYR A 62 8.95 -4.83 13.51
C TYR A 62 8.77 -5.97 14.52
N LYS A 63 8.70 -7.21 14.05
CA LYS A 63 8.45 -8.40 14.88
C LYS A 63 9.43 -9.50 14.53
N LEU A 64 10.01 -10.12 15.56
CA LEU A 64 10.75 -11.37 15.40
C LEU A 64 9.77 -12.49 15.07
N VAL A 65 9.99 -13.21 13.97
CA VAL A 65 9.12 -14.29 13.49
C VAL A 65 9.79 -15.67 13.59
N GLN A 66 11.12 -15.69 13.70
CA GLN A 66 11.93 -16.91 13.82
C GLN A 66 13.22 -16.61 14.59
N TYR A 67 13.62 -17.52 15.47
CA TYR A 67 14.88 -17.45 16.22
C TYR A 67 15.56 -18.82 16.23
N ASN A 68 16.81 -18.88 15.75
CA ASN A 68 17.60 -20.11 15.69
C ASN A 68 16.84 -21.29 15.04
N GLY A 69 16.21 -21.03 13.88
CA GLY A 69 15.39 -22.00 13.15
C GLY A 69 14.03 -22.33 13.77
N ARG A 70 13.68 -21.74 14.92
CA ARG A 70 12.39 -21.97 15.58
C ARG A 70 11.43 -20.82 15.30
N PRO A 71 10.22 -21.10 14.75
CA PRO A 71 9.17 -20.08 14.63
C PRO A 71 8.85 -19.50 16.01
N VAL A 72 8.69 -18.18 16.06
CA VAL A 72 8.27 -17.48 17.29
C VAL A 72 7.16 -16.50 16.96
N LEU A 73 6.31 -16.25 17.94
CA LEU A 73 5.28 -15.22 17.90
C LEU A 73 5.09 -14.64 19.30
N LYS A 74 4.52 -13.45 19.38
CA LYS A 74 4.01 -12.89 20.63
C LYS A 74 2.49 -12.97 20.62
N LEU A 75 1.93 -13.62 21.64
CA LEU A 75 0.51 -13.55 21.93
C LEU A 75 0.21 -12.19 22.56
N SER A 76 -0.76 -11.48 22.04
CA SER A 76 -1.29 -10.26 22.65
C SER A 76 -2.79 -10.24 22.43
N PRO A 77 -3.60 -9.86 23.43
CA PRO A 77 -5.05 -9.76 23.26
C PRO A 77 -5.38 -8.86 22.06
N GLY A 78 -6.15 -9.38 21.11
CA GLY A 78 -6.61 -8.63 19.92
C GLY A 78 -5.58 -8.38 18.82
N LYS A 79 -4.31 -8.79 18.96
CA LYS A 79 -3.28 -8.67 17.90
C LYS A 79 -2.48 -9.97 17.78
N MET A 80 -2.66 -10.67 16.66
CA MET A 80 -1.89 -11.89 16.36
C MET A 80 -0.76 -11.57 15.39
N THR A 81 0.47 -11.89 15.79
CA THR A 81 1.62 -11.89 14.90
C THR A 81 1.75 -13.27 14.25
N LEU A 82 2.11 -13.29 12.95
CA LEU A 82 2.29 -14.53 12.21
C LEU A 82 3.72 -15.05 12.40
N ALA A 83 3.85 -16.29 12.82
CA ALA A 83 5.14 -16.97 13.00
C ALA A 83 5.81 -17.30 11.66
N GLY A 84 7.10 -17.64 11.73
CA GLY A 84 7.87 -18.16 10.61
C GLY A 84 8.28 -17.12 9.57
N GLU A 85 9.29 -17.46 8.78
CA GLU A 85 9.67 -16.69 7.60
C GLU A 85 8.61 -16.82 6.51
N LYS A 86 8.22 -15.69 5.93
CA LYS A 86 7.10 -15.63 4.98
C LYS A 86 7.50 -14.99 3.65
N GLN A 87 6.65 -15.22 2.66
CA GLN A 87 6.63 -14.60 1.35
C GLN A 87 5.19 -14.17 1.01
N VAL A 88 5.04 -13.13 0.20
CA VAL A 88 3.78 -12.70 -0.38
C VAL A 88 3.77 -13.11 -1.85
N PHE A 89 2.70 -13.77 -2.26
CA PHE A 89 2.49 -14.28 -3.61
C PHE A 89 1.28 -13.56 -4.22
N ARG A 90 1.50 -12.74 -5.25
CA ARG A 90 0.45 -12.01 -5.94
C ARG A 90 -0.09 -12.80 -7.13
N PHE A 91 -1.40 -12.82 -7.29
CA PHE A 91 -2.08 -13.48 -8.40
C PHE A 91 -2.84 -12.46 -9.22
N TYR A 92 -2.87 -12.71 -10.53
CA TYR A 92 -3.57 -11.89 -11.51
C TYR A 92 -4.74 -12.67 -12.12
N ASN A 93 -5.80 -11.98 -12.52
CA ASN A 93 -6.88 -12.57 -13.28
C ASN A 93 -6.48 -12.73 -14.77
N GLN A 94 -7.37 -13.30 -15.58
CA GLN A 94 -7.12 -13.50 -17.02
C GLN A 94 -6.96 -12.18 -17.81
N GLU A 95 -7.41 -11.06 -17.24
CA GLU A 95 -7.34 -9.72 -17.81
C GLU A 95 -6.06 -8.98 -17.38
N GLY A 96 -5.18 -9.63 -16.60
CA GLY A 96 -3.93 -9.04 -16.11
C GLY A 96 -4.10 -8.08 -14.92
N GLN A 97 -5.26 -8.08 -14.25
CA GLN A 97 -5.49 -7.28 -13.06
C GLN A 97 -5.15 -8.04 -11.79
N MET A 98 -4.68 -7.33 -10.76
CA MET A 98 -4.41 -7.91 -9.44
C MET A 98 -5.70 -8.51 -8.85
N ALA A 99 -5.68 -9.81 -8.55
CA ALA A 99 -6.85 -10.54 -8.06
C ALA A 99 -6.82 -10.77 -6.55
N ARG A 100 -5.65 -11.17 -6.02
CA ARG A 100 -5.43 -11.44 -4.59
C ARG A 100 -3.95 -11.60 -4.28
N ASP A 101 -3.61 -11.49 -3.00
CA ASP A 101 -2.33 -11.91 -2.46
C ASP A 101 -2.52 -13.15 -1.56
N ILE A 102 -1.57 -14.08 -1.59
CA ILE A 102 -1.45 -15.15 -0.60
C ILE A 102 -0.20 -14.89 0.22
N LEU A 103 -0.32 -14.88 1.54
CA LEU A 103 0.82 -14.91 2.44
C LEU A 103 1.10 -16.36 2.82
N GLY A 104 2.28 -16.84 2.45
CA GLY A 104 2.74 -18.22 2.69
C GLY A 104 4.10 -18.26 3.37
N LEU A 105 4.57 -19.47 3.69
CA LEU A 105 5.93 -19.72 4.15
C LEU A 105 6.92 -19.31 3.05
N ARG A 106 8.10 -18.84 3.45
CA ARG A 106 9.14 -18.39 2.51
C ARG A 106 9.60 -19.48 1.53
N SER A 107 9.46 -20.75 1.90
CA SER A 107 9.82 -21.90 1.08
C SER A 107 8.70 -22.40 0.17
N GLU A 108 7.47 -21.89 0.32
CA GLU A 108 6.37 -22.29 -0.55
C GLU A 108 6.55 -21.74 -1.97
N GLN A 109 5.94 -22.44 -2.93
CA GLN A 109 5.85 -22.03 -4.32
C GLN A 109 4.40 -22.22 -4.75
N PHE A 110 3.86 -21.24 -5.47
CA PHE A 110 2.53 -21.32 -6.05
C PHE A 110 2.66 -21.08 -7.55
N GLU A 111 2.09 -21.99 -8.34
CA GLU A 111 2.00 -21.80 -9.78
C GLU A 111 1.18 -20.54 -10.09
N GLY A 112 1.72 -19.64 -10.92
CA GLY A 112 1.11 -18.36 -11.24
C GLY A 112 1.17 -17.29 -10.13
N GLY A 113 1.84 -17.56 -9.00
CA GLY A 113 2.05 -16.59 -7.92
C GLY A 113 3.34 -15.81 -8.09
N GLU A 114 3.26 -14.50 -8.29
CA GLU A 114 4.41 -13.60 -8.36
C GLU A 114 4.95 -13.29 -6.95
N LEU A 115 6.28 -13.35 -6.76
CA LEU A 115 6.92 -13.10 -5.47
C LEU A 115 7.11 -11.60 -5.23
N LEU A 116 6.52 -11.04 -4.17
CA LEU A 116 6.68 -9.60 -3.90
C LEU A 116 7.88 -9.25 -3.01
N LEU A 117 8.36 -10.18 -2.16
CA LEU A 117 9.57 -9.93 -1.36
C LEU A 117 10.81 -10.41 -2.12
N GLU A 118 11.61 -9.45 -2.55
CA GLU A 118 12.90 -9.68 -3.20
C GLU A 118 14.08 -9.60 -2.22
N LYS A 119 15.16 -10.33 -2.55
CA LYS A 119 16.41 -10.25 -1.80
C LYS A 119 17.24 -9.05 -2.28
N PHE A 120 17.10 -7.92 -1.57
CA PHE A 120 17.87 -6.70 -1.83
C PHE A 120 19.24 -6.64 -1.14
N MET A 121 19.44 -7.42 -0.07
CA MET A 121 20.68 -7.42 0.71
C MET A 121 21.12 -8.85 1.05
N SER A 122 22.43 -9.10 0.95
CA SER A 122 23.07 -10.36 1.33
C SER A 122 24.36 -10.05 2.06
N GLN A 123 24.54 -10.59 3.27
CA GLN A 123 25.77 -10.39 4.06
C GLN A 123 26.19 -8.92 4.19
N GLY A 124 25.22 -8.02 4.42
CA GLY A 124 25.46 -6.58 4.56
C GLY A 124 25.75 -5.81 3.26
N LYS A 125 25.64 -6.46 2.09
CA LYS A 125 25.86 -5.83 0.78
C LYS A 125 24.57 -5.83 -0.03
N ILE A 126 24.31 -4.72 -0.71
CA ILE A 126 23.21 -4.62 -1.68
C ILE A 126 23.51 -5.57 -2.84
N THR A 127 22.51 -6.34 -3.27
CA THR A 127 22.63 -7.37 -4.31
C THR A 127 22.30 -6.87 -5.72
N GLN A 128 21.68 -5.70 -5.83
CA GLN A 128 21.23 -5.11 -7.10
C GLN A 128 21.40 -3.58 -7.13
N ALA A 129 21.36 -2.97 -8.32
CA ALA A 129 21.37 -1.52 -8.44
C ALA A 129 20.07 -0.92 -7.89
N LEU A 130 20.15 0.29 -7.32
CA LEU A 130 18.95 1.02 -6.92
C LEU A 130 18.30 1.66 -8.15
N PRO A 131 16.98 1.54 -8.31
CA PRO A 131 16.28 2.19 -9.42
C PRO A 131 16.30 3.71 -9.26
N SER A 132 16.29 4.41 -10.38
CA SER A 132 16.08 5.84 -10.47
C SER A 132 14.65 6.22 -10.08
N LEU A 133 14.44 7.51 -9.80
CA LEU A 133 13.09 8.03 -9.51
C LEU A 133 12.12 7.87 -10.70
N VAL A 134 12.63 7.86 -11.93
CA VAL A 134 11.83 7.65 -13.13
C VAL A 134 11.34 6.20 -13.18
N GLU A 135 12.25 5.24 -13.01
CA GLU A 135 11.90 3.81 -12.98
C GLU A 135 10.94 3.47 -11.83
N ILE A 136 11.13 4.09 -10.65
CA ILE A 136 10.21 3.90 -9.52
C ILE A 136 8.81 4.43 -9.88
N ARG A 137 8.71 5.59 -10.54
CA ARG A 137 7.44 6.18 -10.95
C ARG A 137 6.76 5.33 -12.02
N GLU A 138 7.49 4.87 -13.02
CA GLU A 138 6.97 4.02 -14.10
C GLU A 138 6.42 2.72 -13.52
N ARG A 139 7.20 2.04 -12.65
CA ARG A 139 6.73 0.84 -11.95
C ARG A 139 5.44 1.09 -11.16
N PHE A 140 5.36 2.21 -10.42
CA PHE A 140 4.14 2.56 -9.71
C PHE A 140 2.94 2.72 -10.67
N LEU A 141 3.12 3.41 -11.80
CA LEU A 141 2.03 3.62 -12.76
C LEU A 141 1.58 2.30 -13.40
N ASP A 142 2.52 1.43 -13.74
CA ASP A 142 2.24 0.11 -14.31
C ASP A 142 1.50 -0.77 -13.30
N GLU A 143 2.01 -0.88 -12.07
CA GLU A 143 1.33 -1.63 -11.00
C GLU A 143 -0.05 -1.04 -10.68
N PHE A 144 -0.16 0.28 -10.54
CA PHE A 144 -1.42 0.94 -10.26
C PHE A 144 -2.45 0.73 -11.37
N ALA A 145 -2.02 0.64 -12.64
CA ALA A 145 -2.91 0.32 -13.75
C ALA A 145 -3.51 -1.09 -13.66
N THR A 146 -2.78 -2.06 -13.08
CA THR A 146 -3.29 -3.43 -12.86
C THR A 146 -4.23 -3.56 -11.66
N LEU A 147 -4.32 -2.55 -10.80
CA LEU A 147 -5.26 -2.56 -9.70
C LEU A 147 -6.69 -2.30 -10.23
N ASP A 148 -7.69 -3.01 -9.72
CA ASP A 148 -9.08 -2.80 -10.12
C ASP A 148 -9.64 -1.48 -9.54
N GLU A 149 -10.59 -0.85 -10.25
CA GLU A 149 -11.13 0.47 -9.91
C GLU A 149 -11.71 0.59 -8.49
N PRO A 150 -12.43 -0.42 -7.94
CA PRO A 150 -12.95 -0.33 -6.58
C PRO A 150 -11.86 -0.14 -5.52
N TYR A 151 -10.63 -0.62 -5.76
CA TYR A 151 -9.50 -0.45 -4.84
C TYR A 151 -8.76 0.88 -5.03
N LYS A 152 -9.06 1.65 -6.09
CA LYS A 152 -8.50 2.99 -6.34
C LYS A 152 -9.36 4.12 -5.75
N GLU A 153 -10.57 3.80 -5.31
CA GLU A 153 -11.47 4.80 -4.75
C GLU A 153 -10.94 5.38 -3.45
N ILE A 154 -11.02 6.71 -3.33
CA ILE A 154 -10.69 7.46 -2.10
C ILE A 154 -11.95 7.67 -1.24
N SER A 155 -12.93 6.77 -1.37
CA SER A 155 -14.18 6.83 -0.61
C SER A 155 -13.93 6.42 0.86
N SER A 156 -14.90 6.65 1.73
CA SER A 156 -14.74 6.38 3.17
C SER A 156 -14.60 4.90 3.52
N HIS A 157 -14.95 3.99 2.61
CA HIS A 157 -14.97 2.54 2.85
C HIS A 157 -14.65 1.74 1.58
N PRO A 158 -13.43 1.84 1.01
CA PRO A 158 -13.06 1.02 -0.13
C PRO A 158 -13.08 -0.47 0.26
N PRO A 159 -13.38 -1.38 -0.68
CA PRO A 159 -13.26 -2.80 -0.45
C PRO A 159 -11.82 -3.15 -0.05
N ARG A 160 -11.66 -4.17 0.79
CA ARG A 160 -10.34 -4.67 1.15
C ARG A 160 -9.82 -5.57 0.04
N PHE A 161 -8.60 -5.30 -0.43
CA PHE A 161 -7.93 -6.19 -1.36
C PHE A 161 -7.79 -7.59 -0.73
N PRO A 162 -8.13 -8.69 -1.44
CA PRO A 162 -8.13 -10.02 -0.85
C PRO A 162 -6.72 -10.47 -0.49
N VAL A 163 -6.52 -10.85 0.78
CA VAL A 163 -5.28 -11.43 1.28
C VAL A 163 -5.59 -12.71 2.05
N ASP A 164 -5.15 -13.84 1.50
CA ASP A 164 -5.35 -15.16 2.08
C ASP A 164 -4.07 -15.67 2.77
N TYR A 165 -4.20 -16.66 3.65
CA TYR A 165 -3.08 -17.38 4.27
C TYR A 165 -2.98 -18.79 3.70
N SER A 166 -1.77 -19.23 3.37
CA SER A 166 -1.57 -20.61 2.91
C SER A 166 -1.94 -21.63 4.01
N PRO A 167 -2.40 -22.84 3.65
CA PRO A 167 -2.66 -23.91 4.63
C PRO A 167 -1.42 -24.26 5.47
N ALA A 168 -0.23 -24.23 4.87
CA ALA A 168 1.02 -24.51 5.58
C ALA A 168 1.35 -23.42 6.61
N LEU A 169 1.14 -22.14 6.26
CA LEU A 169 1.31 -21.03 7.20
C LEU A 169 0.30 -21.11 8.35
N GLN A 170 -0.97 -21.39 8.04
CA GLN A 170 -2.01 -21.55 9.05
C GLN A 170 -1.69 -22.69 10.03
N LYS A 171 -1.20 -23.83 9.51
CA LYS A 171 -0.76 -24.96 10.33
C LYS A 171 0.41 -24.58 11.23
N LEU A 172 1.45 -23.95 10.68
CA LEU A 172 2.61 -23.48 11.45
C LEU A 172 2.17 -22.52 12.58
N GLN A 173 1.25 -21.62 12.26
CA GLN A 173 0.71 -20.65 13.22
C GLN A 173 -0.02 -21.36 14.37
N GLN A 174 -0.89 -22.32 14.08
CA GLN A 174 -1.63 -23.08 15.11
C GLN A 174 -0.69 -23.88 16.02
N GLU A 175 0.29 -24.56 15.43
CA GLU A 175 1.30 -25.33 16.18
C GLU A 175 2.13 -24.43 17.10
N THR A 176 2.55 -23.26 16.59
CA THR A 176 3.34 -22.30 17.38
C THR A 176 2.51 -21.71 18.53
N ILE A 177 1.24 -21.38 18.31
CA ILE A 177 0.34 -20.90 19.36
C ILE A 177 0.18 -21.94 20.47
N ARG A 178 -0.02 -23.22 20.10
CA ARG A 178 -0.14 -24.30 21.08
C ARG A 178 1.10 -24.39 21.96
N GLN A 179 2.29 -24.39 21.36
CA GLN A 179 3.56 -24.46 22.08
C GLN A 179 3.80 -23.26 23.01
N VAL A 180 3.43 -22.05 22.58
CA VAL A 180 3.58 -20.85 23.43
C VAL A 180 2.64 -20.93 24.63
N ARG A 181 1.38 -21.32 24.42
CA ARG A 181 0.41 -21.47 25.52
C ARG A 181 0.80 -22.56 26.51
N GLU A 182 1.29 -23.70 26.02
CA GLU A 182 1.77 -24.79 26.88
C GLU A 182 2.93 -24.35 27.78
N LYS A 183 3.85 -23.53 27.26
CA LYS A 183 4.94 -22.95 28.05
C LYS A 183 4.44 -21.93 29.07
N GLU A 184 3.57 -21.01 28.67
CA GLU A 184 3.01 -19.99 29.57
C GLU A 184 2.19 -20.62 30.72
N LEU A 185 1.51 -21.75 30.47
CA LEU A 185 0.74 -22.49 31.48
C LEU A 185 1.60 -23.44 32.33
N GLY A 186 2.69 -23.98 31.77
CA GLY A 186 3.60 -24.91 32.46
C GLY A 186 4.67 -24.24 33.33
N GLU A 187 4.82 -22.92 33.23
CA GLU A 187 5.71 -22.09 34.07
C GLU A 187 4.99 -21.48 35.29
N SER A 188 3.76 -21.92 35.61
CA SER A 188 3.02 -21.57 36.83
C SER A 188 3.16 -22.60 37.95
#